data_AF-A0A7S2CTL5-F1
#
_entry.id   AF-A0A7S2CTL5-F1
#
_cell.length_a   1.000
_cell.length_b   1.000
_cell.length_c   1.000
_cell.angle_alpha   90.00
_cell.angle_beta   90.00
_cell.angle_gamma   90.00
#
_symmetry.space_group_name_H-M   'P 1'
#
loop_
_entity.id
_entity.type
_entity.pdbx_description
1 polymer ?
#
loop_
_entity_poly.entity_id
_entity_poly.type
_entity_poly.pdbx_seq_one_letter_code
_entity_poly.pdbx_strand_id
1 'polypeptide(L)'
;MMKTEVVERFGVRSPSDKQVTAQCSPTHKIPFSKQDRAEANIPPEAVEFAFSNPVANWEQVEQDPHLLEDWGLCAMDSSVVKDFLVMGGFIFLDKDQEIVKVTALRLANDMEGGLRFRKRQKWQA
;
A
#
# COMPACT_ATOMS: atom_id res chain seq x y z
N MET A 1 -3.71 13.67 4.05
CA MET A 1 -4.67 12.87 4.89
C MET A 1 -5.73 12.23 3.99
N MET A 2 -6.00 10.92 4.10
CA MET A 2 -6.95 10.23 3.20
C MET A 2 -8.40 10.47 3.65
N LYS A 3 -9.27 10.96 2.75
CA LYS A 3 -10.67 11.25 3.08
C LYS A 3 -11.44 9.94 3.30
N THR A 4 -12.25 9.88 4.36
CA THR A 4 -13.07 8.71 4.77
C THR A 4 -13.85 8.11 3.60
N GLU A 5 -14.44 8.96 2.75
CA GLU A 5 -15.21 8.56 1.56
C GLU A 5 -14.41 7.72 0.54
N VAL A 6 -13.09 7.90 0.47
CA VAL A 6 -12.23 7.13 -0.46
C VAL A 6 -11.99 5.74 0.10
N VAL A 7 -11.75 5.64 1.40
CA VAL A 7 -11.46 4.38 2.10
C VAL A 7 -12.70 3.45 2.10
N GLU A 8 -13.88 4.03 2.29
CA GLU A 8 -15.16 3.31 2.23
C GLU A 8 -15.48 2.76 0.84
N ARG A 9 -15.17 3.51 -0.23
CA ARG A 9 -15.33 3.03 -1.62
C ARG A 9 -14.48 1.81 -1.95
N PHE A 10 -13.41 1.59 -1.20
CA PHE A 10 -12.55 0.40 -1.33
C PHE A 10 -12.85 -0.66 -0.27
N GLY A 11 -14.03 -0.60 0.36
CA GLY A 11 -14.54 -1.64 1.23
C GLY A 11 -14.04 -1.58 2.67
N VAL A 12 -13.34 -0.52 3.09
CA VAL A 12 -12.87 -0.35 4.47
C VAL A 12 -13.77 0.64 5.21
N ARG A 13 -14.45 0.17 6.25
CA ARG A 13 -15.27 1.05 7.10
C ARG A 13 -14.38 1.84 8.06
N SER A 14 -14.47 3.16 7.97
CA SER A 14 -13.86 4.07 8.93
C SER A 14 -15.00 4.84 9.60
N PRO A 15 -15.63 4.29 10.66
CA PRO A 15 -16.64 5.05 11.40
C PRO A 15 -16.03 6.40 11.80
N SER A 16 -16.83 7.47 11.79
CA SER A 16 -16.40 8.88 11.89
C SER A 16 -15.39 9.20 13.00
N ASP A 17 -15.29 8.31 14.00
CA ASP A 17 -14.53 8.48 15.23
C ASP A 17 -13.26 7.60 15.27
N LYS A 18 -13.04 6.72 14.28
CA LYS A 18 -11.85 5.86 14.17
C LYS A 18 -11.17 6.11 12.84
N GLN A 19 -10.03 6.80 12.90
CA GLN A 19 -9.16 7.04 11.75
C GLN A 19 -8.30 5.80 11.47
N VAL A 20 -8.22 5.41 10.19
CA VAL A 20 -7.27 4.40 9.73
C VAL A 20 -5.89 5.04 9.67
N THR A 21 -4.97 4.57 10.51
CA THR A 21 -3.59 5.06 10.56
C THR A 21 -2.66 4.01 9.97
N ALA A 22 -1.88 4.39 8.96
CA ALA A 22 -0.82 3.54 8.43
C ALA A 22 0.42 3.60 9.33
N GLN A 23 1.10 2.46 9.50
CA GLN A 23 2.43 2.43 10.10
C GLN A 23 3.48 2.50 8.99
N CYS A 24 4.18 3.62 8.90
CA CYS A 24 5.15 3.87 7.84
C CYS A 24 6.59 3.82 8.35
N SER A 25 7.54 3.52 7.45
CA SER A 25 8.95 3.86 7.66
C SER A 25 9.13 5.38 7.79
N PRO A 26 10.28 5.85 8.29
CA PRO A 26 10.68 7.24 8.08
C PRO A 26 10.63 7.64 6.60
N THR A 27 10.41 8.92 6.34
CA THR A 27 10.46 9.45 4.98
C THR A 27 11.91 9.57 4.50
N HIS A 28 12.10 9.36 3.21
CA HIS A 28 13.40 9.45 2.55
C HIS A 28 13.27 10.25 1.25
N LYS A 29 14.30 11.03 0.90
CA LYS A 29 14.36 11.71 -0.39
C LYS A 29 14.44 10.71 -1.53
N ILE A 30 13.75 11.02 -2.63
CA ILE A 30 13.79 10.20 -3.84
C ILE A 30 15.19 10.34 -4.47
N PRO A 31 15.98 9.26 -4.56
CA PRO A 31 17.38 9.34 -5.03
C PRO A 31 17.50 9.27 -6.56
N PHE A 32 16.38 9.06 -7.26
CA PHE A 32 16.34 8.74 -8.68
C PHE A 32 16.44 9.97 -9.58
N SER A 33 17.07 9.80 -10.74
CA SER A 33 17.11 10.83 -11.79
C SER A 33 15.71 11.07 -12.37
N LYS A 34 15.53 12.16 -13.13
CA LYS A 34 14.25 12.43 -13.81
C LYS A 34 13.85 11.29 -14.76
N GLN A 35 14.83 10.66 -15.41
CA GLN A 35 14.59 9.55 -16.33
C GLN A 35 14.11 8.31 -15.58
N ASP A 36 14.86 7.86 -14.56
CA ASP A 36 14.51 6.68 -13.77
C ASP A 36 13.14 6.83 -13.09
N ARG A 37 12.81 8.06 -12.67
CA ARG A 37 11.49 8.38 -12.11
C ARG A 37 10.37 8.19 -13.12
N ALA A 38 10.56 8.58 -14.37
CA ALA A 38 9.57 8.36 -15.42
C ALA A 38 9.37 6.85 -15.68
N GLU A 39 10.47 6.09 -15.76
CA GLU A 39 10.44 4.63 -15.96
C GLU A 39 9.74 3.91 -14.79
N ALA A 40 9.97 4.36 -13.56
CA ALA A 40 9.32 3.83 -12.36
C ALA A 40 7.90 4.40 -12.12
N ASN A 41 7.37 5.21 -13.04
CA ASN A 41 6.09 5.92 -12.90
C ASN A 41 6.00 6.76 -11.60
N ILE A 42 7.09 7.35 -11.14
CA ILE A 42 7.13 8.24 -9.98
C ILE A 42 6.74 9.66 -10.43
N PRO A 43 5.69 10.28 -9.86
CA PRO A 43 5.24 11.61 -10.25
C PRO A 43 6.36 12.65 -10.11
N PRO A 44 6.53 13.60 -11.05
CA PRO A 44 7.61 14.60 -11.00
C PRO A 44 7.54 15.53 -9.77
N GLU A 45 6.35 15.74 -9.22
CA GLU A 45 6.08 16.52 -8.02
C GLU A 45 6.51 15.81 -6.72
N ALA A 46 6.73 14.49 -6.74
CA ALA A 46 7.19 13.76 -5.58
C ALA A 46 8.65 14.16 -5.24
N VAL A 47 8.93 14.40 -3.96
CA VAL A 47 10.27 14.72 -3.46
C VAL A 47 10.75 13.71 -2.42
N GLU A 48 9.81 13.10 -1.70
CA GLU A 48 10.08 12.10 -0.67
C GLU A 48 9.18 10.88 -0.86
N PHE A 49 9.58 9.78 -0.23
CA PHE A 49 8.80 8.56 -0.16
C PHE A 49 8.91 7.91 1.22
N ALA A 50 7.90 7.12 1.59
CA ALA A 50 7.91 6.22 2.74
C ALA A 50 7.33 4.87 2.35
N PHE A 51 7.68 3.83 3.10
CA PHE A 51 7.08 2.51 2.96
C PHE A 51 5.99 2.32 4.01
N SER A 52 4.76 2.07 3.59
CA SER A 52 3.67 1.64 4.46
C SER A 52 3.84 0.15 4.75
N ASN A 53 3.95 -0.22 6.02
CA ASN A 53 4.03 -1.61 6.43
C ASN A 53 2.69 -2.32 6.24
N PRO A 54 2.72 -3.65 6.01
CA PRO A 54 1.54 -4.50 6.13
C PRO A 54 0.76 -4.26 7.42
N VAL A 55 -0.56 -4.32 7.33
CA VAL A 55 -1.44 -4.38 8.50
C VAL A 55 -1.22 -5.73 9.19
N ALA A 56 -0.74 -5.69 10.42
CA ALA A 56 -0.59 -6.90 11.23
C ALA A 56 -1.96 -7.57 11.46
N ASN A 57 -1.98 -8.91 11.46
CA ASN A 57 -3.18 -9.73 11.65
C ASN A 57 -4.28 -9.46 10.60
N TRP A 58 -3.90 -9.22 9.34
CA TRP A 58 -4.86 -9.03 8.24
C TRP A 58 -5.93 -10.12 8.18
N GLU A 59 -5.60 -11.39 8.46
CA GLU A 59 -6.59 -12.47 8.42
C GLU A 59 -7.75 -12.26 9.42
N GLN A 60 -7.50 -11.57 10.54
CA GLN A 60 -8.54 -11.22 11.51
C GLN A 60 -9.37 -10.02 11.06
N VAL A 61 -8.74 -9.06 10.38
CA VAL A 61 -9.42 -7.90 9.79
C VAL A 61 -10.34 -8.34 8.64
N GLU A 62 -9.87 -9.25 7.79
CA GLU A 62 -10.62 -9.85 6.68
C GLU A 62 -11.86 -10.61 7.17
N GLN A 63 -11.79 -11.20 8.35
CA GLN A 63 -12.87 -11.97 8.97
C GLN A 63 -13.84 -11.12 9.79
N ASP A 64 -13.56 -9.83 10.03
CA ASP A 64 -14.41 -8.94 10.82
C ASP A 64 -15.49 -8.30 9.92
N PRO A 65 -16.77 -8.73 10.02
CA PRO A 65 -17.87 -8.23 9.19
C PRO A 65 -18.25 -6.77 9.50
N HIS A 66 -17.72 -6.18 10.58
CA HIS A 66 -17.95 -4.80 10.94
C HIS A 66 -16.90 -3.84 10.35
N LEU A 67 -15.73 -4.35 9.95
CA LEU A 67 -14.63 -3.55 9.41
C LEU A 67 -14.63 -3.46 7.88
N LEU A 68 -15.26 -4.41 7.20
CA LEU A 68 -15.22 -4.50 5.74
C LEU A 68 -16.64 -4.56 5.15
N GLU A 69 -16.89 -3.77 4.10
CA GLU A 69 -18.10 -3.97 3.27
C GLU A 69 -17.93 -5.17 2.35
N ASP A 70 -19.06 -5.74 1.92
CA ASP A 70 -19.16 -6.98 1.17
C ASP A 70 -18.21 -6.96 -0.06
N TRP A 71 -17.09 -7.67 0.03
CA TRP A 71 -16.01 -7.66 -0.96
C TRP A 71 -16.47 -8.07 -2.36
N GLY A 72 -17.60 -8.78 -2.44
CA GLY A 72 -18.28 -9.13 -3.69
C GLY A 72 -18.73 -7.93 -4.52
N LEU A 73 -18.96 -6.76 -3.91
CA LEU A 73 -19.28 -5.50 -4.62
C LEU A 73 -18.04 -4.77 -5.13
N CYS A 74 -16.87 -5.03 -4.55
CA CYS A 74 -15.62 -4.31 -4.86
C CYS A 74 -14.73 -5.06 -5.89
N ALA A 75 -15.15 -6.22 -6.38
CA ALA A 75 -14.32 -7.21 -7.08
C ALA A 75 -13.63 -6.77 -8.39
N MET A 76 -13.89 -5.58 -8.93
CA MET A 76 -13.15 -5.07 -10.10
C MET A 76 -11.97 -4.13 -9.75
N ASP A 77 -12.03 -3.41 -8.62
CA ASP A 77 -11.00 -2.44 -8.19
C ASP A 77 -10.40 -2.77 -6.79
N SER A 78 -10.89 -3.81 -6.12
CA SER A 78 -10.51 -4.21 -4.75
C SER A 78 -9.13 -4.85 -4.60
N SER A 79 -8.39 -5.10 -5.68
CA SER A 79 -7.05 -5.67 -5.56
C SER A 79 -6.07 -4.69 -4.92
N VAL A 80 -6.04 -3.42 -5.36
CA VAL A 80 -4.89 -2.54 -5.04
C VAL A 80 -4.89 -2.11 -3.59
N VAL A 81 -6.07 -1.82 -3.01
CA VAL A 81 -6.16 -1.46 -1.59
C VAL A 81 -5.93 -2.68 -0.71
N LYS A 82 -6.43 -3.86 -1.09
CA LYS A 82 -6.09 -5.12 -0.41
C LYS A 82 -4.59 -5.36 -0.44
N ASP A 83 -3.98 -5.32 -1.62
CA ASP A 83 -2.55 -5.53 -1.83
C ASP A 83 -1.74 -4.53 -0.99
N PHE A 84 -2.17 -3.26 -0.94
CA PHE A 84 -1.54 -2.24 -0.12
C PHE A 84 -1.63 -2.53 1.38
N LEU A 85 -2.78 -3.00 1.87
CA LEU A 85 -2.97 -3.30 3.29
C LEU A 85 -2.28 -4.61 3.69
N VAL A 86 -2.25 -5.61 2.81
CA VAL A 86 -1.66 -6.94 3.04
C VAL A 86 -0.14 -6.94 2.87
N MET A 87 0.36 -6.30 1.82
CA MET A 87 1.79 -6.36 1.46
C MET A 87 2.53 -5.07 1.78
N GLY A 88 1.79 -3.99 2.05
CA GLY A 88 2.37 -2.65 2.13
C GLY A 88 2.57 -2.03 0.75
N GLY A 89 3.21 -0.86 0.76
CA GLY A 89 3.46 -0.13 -0.47
C GLY A 89 4.22 1.16 -0.27
N PHE A 90 4.60 1.78 -1.38
CA PHE A 90 5.27 3.07 -1.36
C PHE A 90 4.25 4.21 -1.38
N ILE A 91 4.42 5.14 -0.46
CA ILE A 91 3.73 6.43 -0.42
C ILE A 91 4.72 7.48 -0.92
N PHE A 92 4.35 8.24 -1.94
CA PHE A 92 5.13 9.33 -2.49
C PHE A 92 4.53 10.67 -2.05
N LEU A 93 5.39 11.57 -1.60
CA LEU A 93 5.03 12.84 -0.99
C LEU A 93 5.60 14.00 -1.79
N ASP A 94 4.84 15.08 -1.91
CA ASP A 94 5.36 16.35 -2.44
C ASP A 94 6.11 17.17 -1.37
N LYS A 95 6.53 18.38 -1.76
CA LYS A 95 7.27 19.31 -0.88
C LYS A 95 6.47 19.77 0.35
N ASP A 96 5.14 19.68 0.28
CA ASP A 96 4.22 20.10 1.33
C ASP A 96 3.80 18.89 2.20
N GLN A 97 4.44 17.72 2.01
CA GLN A 97 4.16 16.46 2.69
C GLN A 97 2.78 15.87 2.37
N GLU A 98 2.18 16.27 1.24
CA GLU A 98 0.92 15.71 0.77
C GLU A 98 1.17 14.47 -0.11
N ILE A 99 0.26 13.50 0.01
CA ILE A 99 0.35 12.25 -0.75
C ILE A 99 -0.01 12.53 -2.21
N VAL A 100 0.96 12.35 -3.11
CA VAL A 100 0.76 12.50 -4.56
C VAL A 100 0.56 11.16 -5.26
N LYS A 101 1.09 10.08 -4.69
CA LYS A 101 0.89 8.73 -5.22
C LYS A 101 1.06 7.67 -4.14
N VAL A 102 0.30 6.59 -4.28
CA VAL A 102 0.51 5.34 -3.54
C VAL A 102 0.71 4.22 -4.56
N THR A 103 1.66 3.33 -4.29
CA THR A 103 1.91 2.13 -5.10
C THR A 103 1.92 0.92 -4.20
N ALA A 104 0.92 0.05 -4.35
CA ALA A 104 0.88 -1.25 -3.67
C ALA A 104 1.93 -2.19 -4.27
N LEU A 105 2.60 -2.95 -3.42
CA LEU A 105 3.37 -4.10 -3.90
C LEU A 105 2.39 -5.15 -4.41
N ARG A 106 2.53 -5.53 -5.68
CA ARG A 106 1.75 -6.62 -6.25
C ARG A 106 2.57 -7.91 -6.22
N LEU A 107 1.91 -9.00 -5.84
CA LEU A 107 2.43 -10.33 -6.11
C LEU A 107 2.33 -10.54 -7.63
N ALA A 108 3.47 -10.74 -8.29
CA ALA A 108 3.47 -11.13 -9.69
C ALA A 108 2.84 -12.53 -9.79
N ASN A 109 1.72 -12.64 -10.51
CA ASN A 109 1.07 -13.93 -10.79
C ASN A 109 1.76 -14.67 -11.94
N ASP A 110 2.57 -13.94 -12.68
CA ASP A 110 3.32 -14.30 -13.86
C ASP A 110 4.80 -14.55 -13.51
N MET A 111 5.37 -15.58 -14.13
CA MET A 111 6.75 -16.05 -13.90
C MET A 111 7.81 -15.15 -14.54
N GLU A 112 7.52 -13.87 -14.78
CA GLU A 112 8.48 -12.89 -15.29
C GLU A 112 8.45 -11.61 -14.41
N GLY A 113 9.60 -11.27 -13.82
CA GLY A 113 9.73 -10.17 -12.87
C GLY A 113 9.39 -10.52 -11.41
N GLY A 114 9.78 -9.64 -10.47
CA GLY A 114 9.47 -9.74 -9.04
C GLY A 114 10.57 -10.30 -8.13
N LEU A 115 10.49 -9.98 -6.83
CA LEU A 115 11.34 -10.56 -5.79
C LEU A 115 10.90 -11.99 -5.49
N ARG A 116 11.78 -12.96 -5.76
CA ARG A 116 11.53 -14.37 -5.49
C ARG A 116 12.26 -14.83 -4.25
N PHE A 117 11.52 -15.12 -3.20
CA PHE A 117 12.06 -15.81 -2.05
C PHE A 117 12.16 -17.30 -2.35
N ARG A 118 13.34 -17.87 -2.14
CA ARG A 118 13.52 -19.34 -2.17
C ARG A 118 12.80 -19.96 -0.97
N LYS A 119 12.63 -21.29 -1.01
CA LYS A 119 12.04 -22.05 0.10
C LYS A 119 12.74 -21.66 1.41
N ARG A 120 11.95 -21.28 2.42
CA ARG A 120 12.45 -20.86 3.74
C ARG A 120 13.47 -21.87 4.26
N GLN A 121 14.70 -21.42 4.49
CA GLN A 121 15.74 -22.24 5.10
C GLN A 121 15.79 -21.97 6.59
N LYS A 122 16.06 -23.02 7.38
CA LYS A 122 16.40 -22.83 8.79
C LYS A 122 17.69 -22.02 8.85
N TRP A 123 17.68 -20.96 9.66
CA TRP A 123 18.88 -20.23 10.01
C TRP A 123 19.87 -21.21 10.66
N GLN A 124 21.01 -21.44 10.01
CA GLN A 124 22.11 -22.17 10.63
C GLN A 124 22.99 -21.14 11.33
N ALA A 125 22.86 -21.08 12.66
CA ALA A 125 23.75 -20.34 13.53
C ALA A 125 25.03 -21.15 13.79
#